data_AF-A0A1R1PWE0-F1
#
_entry.id   AF-A0A1R1PWE0-F1
#
_cell.length_a   1.000
_cell.length_b   1.000
_cell.length_c   1.000
_cell.angle_alpha   90.00
_cell.angle_beta   90.00
_cell.angle_gamma   90.00
#
_symmetry.space_group_name_H-M   'P 1'
#
loop_
_entity.id
_entity.type
_entity.pdbx_description
1 polymer ?
#
loop_
_entity_poly.entity_id
_entity_poly.type
_entity_poly.pdbx_seq_one_letter_code
_entity_poly.pdbx_strand_id
1 'polypeptide(L)'
;MFARSISRTLRKGLAINSLNKPNLLNSLYQKNAAKLYYSSFRDVEHMDDSALYQLTTEETVSNLVQNASINTKPAVSKYVLNCFMQDEPGILARCAGIMAARGYNIDSLVVAKTEVLGLSRMTITIKGAESQMIQAQKELEEIPQIWAVVNLTGSKVVAREILLAKVSLIGPDFKLDGANSHTPRAPSSTNDAEKTTETENISTSDTENNGADNSDIYQMVLDSSKRLSYLKEITSLYNAKIVDVGADSAVVELSAKPSIVNAFMSLIEPFGIFEAARSGQIVMSRTAKLSFFSDGVSAQAEDDVKDVDLSHLPPS
;
A
#
# COMPACT_ATOMS: atom_id res chain seq x y z
N MET A 1 57.82 -19.96 6.39
CA MET A 1 57.16 -20.05 5.07
C MET A 1 55.78 -20.65 5.31
N PHE A 2 54.68 -19.92 5.49
CA PHE A 2 53.95 -19.20 4.44
C PHE A 2 52.89 -18.30 5.15
N ALA A 3 53.35 -17.21 5.77
CA ALA A 3 52.48 -16.21 6.40
C ALA A 3 53.09 -14.83 6.12
N ARG A 4 52.81 -14.28 4.93
CA ARG A 4 53.07 -12.89 4.47
C ARG A 4 52.96 -12.83 2.93
N SER A 5 51.76 -12.71 2.36
CA SER A 5 51.64 -12.28 0.95
C SER A 5 50.28 -11.73 0.49
N ILE A 6 49.35 -11.33 1.36
CA ILE A 6 48.12 -10.66 0.91
C ILE A 6 47.74 -9.54 1.89
N SER A 7 48.62 -8.54 2.03
CA SER A 7 48.33 -7.34 2.81
C SER A 7 48.85 -6.04 2.17
N ARG A 8 49.09 -6.03 0.85
CA ARG A 8 49.64 -4.84 0.16
C ARG A 8 48.89 -4.36 -1.08
N THR A 9 47.78 -4.98 -1.47
CA THR A 9 47.04 -4.55 -2.68
C THR A 9 45.75 -3.77 -2.41
N LEU A 10 45.38 -3.56 -1.13
CA LEU A 10 44.14 -2.83 -0.77
C LEU A 10 44.39 -1.50 -0.03
N ARG A 11 45.50 -0.82 -0.34
CA ARG A 11 45.76 0.53 0.20
C ARG A 11 46.55 1.37 -0.79
N LYS A 12 45.90 1.73 -1.90
CA LYS A 12 46.22 2.91 -2.72
C LYS A 12 45.02 3.17 -3.63
N GLY A 13 44.31 4.27 -3.39
CA GLY A 13 43.25 4.75 -4.28
C GLY A 13 41.92 5.09 -3.60
N LEU A 14 41.94 5.88 -2.53
CA LEU A 14 40.79 6.71 -2.16
C LEU A 14 41.01 8.07 -2.83
N ALA A 15 40.28 8.32 -3.92
CA ALA A 15 40.09 9.64 -4.50
C ALA A 15 38.65 9.71 -5.03
N ILE A 16 37.77 10.11 -4.12
CA ILE A 16 36.53 10.89 -4.26
C ILE A 16 36.20 11.32 -5.71
N ASN A 17 35.11 10.82 -6.28
CA ASN A 17 34.06 11.64 -6.91
C ASN A 17 32.84 10.82 -7.36
N SER A 18 31.68 11.19 -6.81
CA SER A 18 30.34 11.19 -7.42
C SER A 18 30.05 10.15 -8.50
N LEU A 19 29.26 9.12 -8.18
CA LEU A 19 28.19 8.59 -9.06
C LEU A 19 27.26 7.64 -8.30
N ASN A 20 26.05 8.14 -8.08
CA ASN A 20 24.88 7.46 -7.55
C ASN A 20 24.35 6.42 -8.57
N LYS A 21 24.62 5.12 -8.39
CA LYS A 21 23.91 4.01 -9.09
C LYS A 21 23.87 2.72 -8.25
N PRO A 22 22.87 2.52 -7.37
CA PRO A 22 22.71 1.28 -6.59
C PRO A 22 22.10 0.10 -7.39
N ASN A 23 21.64 0.29 -8.63
CA ASN A 23 20.79 -0.70 -9.31
C ASN A 23 21.51 -1.70 -10.24
N LEU A 24 22.78 -1.47 -10.61
CA LEU A 24 23.46 -2.36 -11.58
C LEU A 24 24.15 -3.57 -10.92
N LEU A 25 24.70 -3.40 -9.72
CA LEU A 25 25.40 -4.48 -9.01
C LEU A 25 24.43 -5.55 -8.50
N ASN A 26 23.24 -5.17 -8.01
CA ASN A 26 22.23 -6.13 -7.55
C ASN A 26 21.64 -6.97 -8.70
N SER A 27 21.42 -6.37 -9.87
CA SER A 27 20.94 -7.09 -11.06
C SER A 27 21.97 -8.10 -11.58
N LEU A 28 23.25 -7.76 -11.60
CA LEU A 28 24.32 -8.67 -12.04
C LEU A 28 24.55 -9.81 -11.03
N TYR A 29 24.44 -9.54 -9.73
CA TYR A 29 24.58 -10.56 -8.69
C TYR A 29 23.40 -11.55 -8.69
N GLN A 30 22.17 -11.06 -8.87
CA GLN A 30 20.98 -11.92 -8.97
C GLN A 30 20.95 -12.75 -10.26
N LYS A 31 21.32 -12.16 -11.41
CA LYS A 31 21.35 -12.89 -12.70
C LYS A 31 22.43 -13.99 -12.72
N ASN A 32 23.58 -13.77 -12.09
CA ASN A 32 24.63 -14.77 -12.00
C ASN A 32 24.32 -15.86 -10.96
N ALA A 33 23.64 -15.52 -9.86
CA ALA A 33 23.22 -16.50 -8.85
C ALA A 33 22.17 -17.48 -9.40
N ALA A 34 21.16 -16.99 -10.13
CA ALA A 34 20.14 -17.86 -10.74
C ALA A 34 20.76 -18.78 -11.82
N LYS A 35 21.71 -18.26 -12.62
CA LYS A 35 22.36 -19.03 -13.69
C LYS A 35 23.31 -20.11 -13.13
N LEU A 36 23.99 -19.82 -12.01
CA LEU A 36 24.78 -20.81 -11.27
C LEU A 36 23.89 -21.88 -10.64
N TYR A 37 22.76 -21.48 -10.04
CA TYR A 37 21.77 -22.38 -9.43
C TYR A 37 21.19 -23.37 -10.46
N TYR A 38 20.82 -22.93 -11.66
CA TYR A 38 20.30 -23.83 -12.70
C TYR A 38 21.38 -24.67 -13.40
N SER A 39 22.63 -24.19 -13.50
CA SER A 39 23.71 -24.94 -14.16
C SER A 39 24.19 -26.16 -13.38
N SER A 40 24.01 -26.16 -12.06
CA SER A 40 24.36 -27.29 -11.17
C SER A 40 23.31 -28.40 -11.12
N PHE A 41 22.15 -28.23 -11.78
CA PHE A 41 21.07 -29.24 -11.83
C PHE A 41 21.07 -30.10 -13.10
N ARG A 42 22.07 -29.97 -13.98
CA ARG A 42 22.08 -30.69 -15.26
C ARG A 42 22.63 -32.12 -15.19
N ASP A 43 23.30 -32.49 -14.10
CA ASP A 43 24.00 -33.78 -13.96
C ASP A 43 23.62 -34.53 -12.65
N VAL A 44 22.34 -34.62 -12.31
CA VAL A 44 21.90 -35.47 -11.19
C VAL A 44 20.61 -36.21 -11.56
N GLU A 45 20.75 -37.27 -12.35
CA GLU A 45 19.72 -38.31 -12.40
C GLU A 45 19.77 -39.10 -11.09
N HIS A 46 18.61 -39.23 -10.43
CA HIS A 46 18.35 -39.89 -9.13
C HIS A 46 18.80 -39.15 -7.86
N MET A 47 17.91 -38.32 -7.32
CA MET A 47 17.82 -38.06 -5.88
C MET A 47 16.47 -38.57 -5.37
N ASP A 48 16.47 -39.33 -4.27
CA ASP A 48 15.26 -39.74 -3.56
C ASP A 48 14.47 -38.52 -3.07
N ASP A 49 13.16 -38.50 -3.34
CA ASP A 49 12.19 -37.41 -3.06
C ASP A 49 12.01 -37.04 -1.57
N SER A 50 12.79 -37.63 -0.64
CA SER A 50 12.67 -37.43 0.81
C SER A 50 13.79 -36.59 1.45
N ALA A 51 14.74 -36.06 0.69
CA ALA A 51 15.73 -35.10 1.19
C ALA A 51 15.18 -33.66 1.08
N LEU A 52 14.13 -33.36 1.84
CA LEU A 52 13.67 -31.98 2.03
C LEU A 52 14.84 -31.11 2.50
N TYR A 53 15.09 -30.00 1.81
CA TYR A 53 16.04 -28.96 2.23
C TYR A 53 15.77 -28.57 3.70
N GLN A 54 16.51 -29.19 4.63
CA GLN A 54 16.54 -28.76 6.02
C GLN A 54 17.55 -27.62 6.09
N LEU A 55 17.05 -26.38 6.23
CA LEU A 55 17.92 -25.25 6.50
C LEU A 55 18.71 -25.52 7.76
N THR A 56 20.01 -25.20 7.73
CA THR A 56 20.82 -25.19 8.94
C THR A 56 20.29 -24.14 9.92
N THR A 57 20.62 -24.29 11.20
CA THR A 57 20.26 -23.32 12.24
C THR A 57 20.79 -21.92 11.90
N GLU A 58 21.99 -21.83 11.35
CA GLU A 58 22.63 -20.58 10.94
C GLU A 58 21.91 -19.91 9.76
N GLU A 59 21.53 -20.68 8.73
CA GLU A 59 20.75 -20.18 7.59
C GLU A 59 19.34 -19.77 8.01
N THR A 60 18.72 -20.52 8.93
CA THR A 60 17.40 -20.19 9.49
C THR A 60 17.45 -18.86 10.24
N VAL A 61 18.44 -18.68 11.12
CA VAL A 61 18.64 -17.43 11.87
C VAL A 61 18.96 -16.27 10.92
N SER A 62 19.81 -16.48 9.93
CA SER A 62 20.13 -15.48 8.90
C SER A 62 18.88 -15.05 8.14
N ASN A 63 18.05 -16.00 7.70
CA ASN A 63 16.79 -15.71 7.01
C ASN A 63 15.79 -14.97 7.89
N LEU A 64 15.71 -15.29 9.18
CA LEU A 64 14.85 -14.55 10.12
C LEU A 64 15.31 -13.11 10.28
N VAL A 65 16.61 -12.87 10.44
CA VAL A 65 17.14 -11.51 10.59
C VAL A 65 16.99 -10.70 9.31
N GLN A 66 17.17 -11.34 8.13
CA GLN A 66 17.03 -10.66 6.84
C GLN A 66 15.57 -10.34 6.46
N ASN A 67 14.63 -11.22 6.79
CA ASN A 67 13.21 -11.05 6.47
C ASN A 67 12.41 -10.34 7.57
N ALA A 68 12.98 -10.19 8.77
CA ALA A 68 12.35 -9.39 9.82
C ALA A 68 12.19 -7.95 9.34
N SER A 69 10.94 -7.52 9.16
CA SER A 69 10.63 -6.14 8.83
C SER A 69 10.93 -5.26 10.05
N ILE A 70 12.14 -4.71 10.11
CA ILE A 70 12.48 -3.68 11.11
C ILE A 70 11.76 -2.41 10.67
N ASN A 71 10.69 -2.07 11.38
CA ASN A 71 9.87 -0.91 11.05
C ASN A 71 10.59 0.38 11.49
N THR A 72 11.56 0.83 10.69
CA THR A 72 12.42 2.00 10.97
C THR A 72 11.78 3.33 10.55
N LYS A 73 10.60 3.31 9.94
CA LYS A 73 9.93 4.53 9.48
C LYS A 73 9.31 5.25 10.68
N PRO A 74 9.59 6.55 10.91
CA PRO A 74 8.93 7.30 11.97
C PRO A 74 7.42 7.25 11.73
N ALA A 75 6.68 6.71 12.70
CA ALA A 75 5.24 6.60 12.61
C ALA A 75 4.64 8.01 12.71
N VAL A 76 4.15 8.54 11.59
CA VAL A 76 3.33 9.76 11.62
C VAL A 76 2.01 9.40 12.27
N SER A 77 1.70 10.05 13.40
CA SER A 77 0.45 9.83 14.12
C SER A 77 -0.75 10.17 13.25
N LYS A 78 -1.71 9.25 13.23
CA LYS A 78 -2.96 9.35 12.47
C LYS A 78 -4.09 9.56 13.47
N TYR A 79 -4.82 10.65 13.29
CA TYR A 79 -5.94 11.05 14.14
C TYR A 79 -7.25 10.93 13.38
N VAL A 80 -8.31 10.49 14.06
CA VAL A 80 -9.65 10.32 13.48
C VAL A 80 -10.65 11.16 14.27
N LEU A 81 -11.28 12.11 13.58
CA LEU A 81 -12.31 12.98 14.11
C LEU A 81 -13.66 12.64 13.48
N ASN A 82 -14.71 12.59 14.30
CA ASN A 82 -16.08 12.37 13.86
C ASN A 82 -16.90 13.62 14.17
N CYS A 83 -17.40 14.30 13.14
CA CYS A 83 -18.13 15.54 13.27
C CYS A 83 -19.61 15.29 12.98
N PHE A 84 -20.48 15.77 13.87
CA PHE A 84 -21.93 15.79 13.67
C PHE A 84 -22.33 17.19 13.25
N MET A 85 -22.95 17.32 12.09
CA MET A 85 -23.23 18.63 11.49
C MET A 85 -24.62 18.67 10.87
N GLN A 86 -25.23 19.84 10.90
CA GLN A 86 -26.49 20.09 10.23
C GLN A 86 -26.31 19.98 8.71
N ASP A 87 -27.24 19.29 8.03
CA ASP A 87 -27.23 19.08 6.58
C ASP A 87 -27.71 20.35 5.85
N GLU A 88 -26.87 21.39 5.84
CA GLU A 88 -27.10 22.64 5.13
C GLU A 88 -26.20 22.77 3.88
N PRO A 89 -26.68 23.38 2.79
CA PRO A 89 -25.86 23.64 1.62
C PRO A 89 -24.58 24.42 1.96
N GLY A 90 -23.43 23.91 1.51
CA GLY A 90 -22.13 24.57 1.69
C GLY A 90 -21.38 24.21 2.98
N ILE A 91 -21.96 23.45 3.92
CA ILE A 91 -21.26 23.05 5.14
C ILE A 91 -19.99 22.24 4.86
N LEU A 92 -20.08 21.27 3.95
CA LEU A 92 -18.93 20.45 3.54
C LEU A 92 -17.78 21.29 2.97
N ALA A 93 -18.11 22.22 2.07
CA ALA A 93 -17.11 23.11 1.46
C ALA A 93 -16.45 24.02 2.51
N ARG A 94 -17.22 24.51 3.48
CA ARG A 94 -16.70 25.30 4.60
C ARG A 94 -15.73 24.49 5.46
N CYS A 95 -16.11 23.28 5.87
CA CYS A 95 -15.25 22.41 6.68
C CYS A 95 -13.95 22.04 5.95
N ALA A 96 -14.06 21.60 4.69
CA ALA A 96 -12.90 21.28 3.86
C ALA A 96 -12.00 22.52 3.64
N GLY A 97 -12.61 23.70 3.43
CA GLY A 97 -11.91 24.97 3.25
C GLY A 97 -11.11 25.39 4.49
N ILE A 98 -11.68 25.28 5.69
CA ILE A 98 -10.97 25.59 6.95
C ILE A 98 -9.76 24.65 7.13
N MET A 99 -9.95 23.36 6.86
CA MET A 99 -8.87 22.39 7.00
C MET A 99 -7.75 22.63 5.99
N ALA A 100 -8.10 22.96 4.74
CA ALA A 100 -7.14 23.25 3.68
C ALA A 100 -6.40 24.58 3.90
N ALA A 101 -7.11 25.64 4.33
CA ALA A 101 -6.54 26.97 4.55
C ALA A 101 -5.43 26.98 5.60
N ARG A 102 -5.53 26.10 6.61
CA ARG A 102 -4.51 25.94 7.65
C ARG A 102 -3.45 24.88 7.33
N GLY A 103 -3.55 24.23 6.18
CA GLY A 103 -2.56 23.27 5.70
C GLY A 103 -2.54 21.96 6.50
N TYR A 104 -3.68 21.52 7.06
CA TYR A 104 -3.74 20.21 7.69
C TYR A 104 -3.65 19.11 6.64
N ASN A 105 -2.84 18.09 6.92
CA ASN A 105 -2.67 16.95 6.03
C ASN A 105 -3.83 15.95 6.22
N ILE A 106 -4.91 16.19 5.48
CA ILE A 106 -6.11 15.34 5.46
C ILE A 106 -5.78 14.05 4.69
N ASP A 107 -5.84 12.91 5.36
CA ASP A 107 -5.70 11.57 4.75
C ASP A 107 -6.99 11.10 4.09
N SER A 108 -8.14 11.35 4.75
CA SER A 108 -9.45 11.08 4.18
C SER A 108 -10.51 11.96 4.84
N LEU A 109 -11.50 12.38 4.05
CA LEU A 109 -12.69 13.08 4.52
C LEU A 109 -13.90 12.43 3.86
N VAL A 110 -14.82 11.91 4.68
CA VAL A 110 -16.04 11.23 4.22
C VAL A 110 -17.24 11.85 4.90
N VAL A 111 -18.27 12.20 4.13
CA VAL A 111 -19.56 12.66 4.65
C VAL A 111 -20.63 11.62 4.33
N ALA A 112 -21.43 11.27 5.34
CA ALA A 112 -22.57 10.39 5.19
C ALA A 112 -23.78 11.00 5.91
N LYS A 113 -24.96 10.79 5.34
CA LYS A 113 -26.22 11.11 6.04
C LYS A 113 -26.41 10.16 7.21
N THR A 114 -26.97 10.66 8.30
CA THR A 114 -27.41 9.83 9.42
C THR A 114 -28.87 9.41 9.24
N GLU A 115 -29.35 8.54 10.11
CA GLU A 115 -30.76 8.18 10.22
C GLU A 115 -31.64 9.36 10.67
N VAL A 116 -31.04 10.39 11.28
CA VAL A 116 -31.74 11.60 11.72
C VAL A 116 -31.77 12.59 10.57
N LEU A 117 -32.97 13.02 10.18
CA LEU A 117 -33.18 14.00 9.12
C LEU A 117 -32.49 15.33 9.46
N GLY A 118 -31.81 15.91 8.47
CA GLY A 118 -31.08 17.17 8.65
C GLY A 118 -29.77 17.05 9.44
N LEU A 119 -29.36 15.83 9.80
CA LEU A 119 -28.09 15.57 10.47
C LEU A 119 -27.18 14.70 9.59
N SER A 120 -25.98 15.20 9.36
CA SER A 120 -24.91 14.53 8.62
C SER A 120 -23.74 14.21 9.56
N ARG A 121 -23.05 13.12 9.25
CA ARG A 121 -21.83 12.68 9.94
C ARG A 121 -20.65 12.81 8.99
N MET A 122 -19.59 13.50 9.43
CA MET A 122 -18.35 13.65 8.69
C MET A 122 -17.21 12.97 9.45
N THR A 123 -16.54 12.01 8.82
CA THR A 123 -15.33 11.37 9.35
C THR A 123 -14.13 12.01 8.68
N ILE A 124 -13.28 12.66 9.47
CA ILE A 124 -12.03 13.29 9.01
C ILE A 124 -10.87 12.52 9.62
N THR A 125 -9.87 12.28 8.81
CA THR A 125 -8.64 11.63 9.24
C THR A 125 -7.46 12.53 8.90
N ILE A 126 -6.64 12.85 9.90
CA ILE A 126 -5.54 13.82 9.79
C ILE A 126 -4.24 13.11 10.15
N LYS A 127 -3.16 13.39 9.41
CA LYS A 127 -1.80 12.94 9.74
C LYS A 127 -0.99 14.13 10.21
N GLY A 128 -0.32 14.02 11.36
CA GLY A 128 0.49 15.13 11.86
C GLY A 128 0.84 15.02 13.33
N ALA A 129 1.17 16.17 13.92
CA ALA A 129 1.38 16.29 15.36
C ALA A 129 0.05 16.43 16.10
N GLU A 130 0.03 16.06 17.39
CA GLU A 130 -1.15 16.17 18.23
C GLU A 130 -1.68 17.60 18.34
N SER A 131 -0.79 18.59 18.35
CA SER A 131 -1.16 20.02 18.36
C SER A 131 -1.98 20.42 17.13
N GLN A 132 -1.67 19.87 15.95
CA GLN A 132 -2.44 20.10 14.72
C GLN A 132 -3.83 19.48 14.82
N MET A 133 -3.96 18.31 15.44
CA MET A 133 -5.25 17.67 15.68
C MET A 133 -6.11 18.48 16.65
N ILE A 134 -5.56 18.89 17.80
CA ILE A 134 -6.28 19.68 18.81
C ILE A 134 -6.78 20.99 18.19
N GLN A 135 -5.92 21.64 17.42
CA GLN A 135 -6.28 22.88 16.75
C GLN A 135 -7.36 22.66 15.68
N ALA A 136 -7.24 21.62 14.85
CA ALA A 136 -8.25 21.27 13.84
C ALA A 136 -9.60 20.93 14.49
N GLN A 137 -9.60 20.20 15.61
CA GLN A 137 -10.81 19.89 16.37
C GLN A 137 -11.50 21.18 16.85
N LYS A 138 -10.75 22.08 17.50
CA LYS A 138 -11.29 23.34 18.02
C LYS A 138 -11.93 24.20 16.92
N GLU A 139 -11.30 24.27 15.75
CA GLU A 139 -11.77 25.09 14.64
C GLU A 139 -13.02 24.54 13.97
N LEU A 140 -13.17 23.22 13.95
CA LEU A 140 -14.41 22.59 13.50
C LEU A 140 -15.53 22.84 14.53
N GLU A 141 -15.23 22.79 15.83
CA GLU A 141 -16.20 23.11 16.90
C GLU A 141 -16.66 24.58 16.89
N GLU A 142 -15.85 25.51 16.35
CA GLU A 142 -16.22 26.92 16.21
C GLU A 142 -17.28 27.17 15.11
N ILE A 143 -17.57 26.19 14.25
CA ILE A 143 -18.57 26.33 13.18
C ILE A 143 -19.98 26.13 13.76
N PRO A 144 -20.91 27.11 13.64
CA PRO A 144 -22.24 27.01 14.25
C PRO A 144 -23.09 25.81 13.80
N GLN A 145 -22.88 25.33 12.56
CA GLN A 145 -23.58 24.17 12.00
C GLN A 145 -23.04 22.83 12.51
N ILE A 146 -21.88 22.80 13.18
CA ILE A 146 -21.32 21.59 13.77
C ILE A 146 -21.80 21.48 15.21
N TRP A 147 -22.51 20.39 15.51
CA TRP A 147 -23.07 20.15 16.84
C TRP A 147 -22.03 19.56 17.79
N ALA A 148 -21.14 18.71 17.27
CA ALA A 148 -20.09 18.09 18.05
C ALA A 148 -18.96 17.57 17.16
N VAL A 149 -17.74 17.63 17.69
CA VAL A 149 -16.57 16.96 17.12
C VAL A 149 -16.03 15.97 18.16
N VAL A 150 -15.96 14.70 17.79
CA VAL A 150 -15.52 13.62 18.67
C VAL A 150 -14.20 13.07 18.15
N ASN A 151 -13.16 13.15 18.98
CA ASN A 151 -11.89 12.49 18.71
C ASN A 151 -11.99 11.00 19.04
N LEU A 152 -11.84 10.14 18.03
CA LEU A 152 -11.89 8.68 18.15
C LEU A 152 -10.50 8.04 18.19
N THR A 153 -9.44 8.84 18.22
CA THR A 153 -8.06 8.34 18.30
C THR A 153 -7.84 7.60 19.62
N GLY A 154 -7.17 6.43 19.58
CA GLY A 154 -6.91 5.60 20.77
C GLY A 154 -8.12 4.82 21.31
N SER A 155 -9.34 5.11 20.85
CA SER A 155 -10.55 4.41 21.26
C SER A 155 -10.75 3.09 20.50
N LYS A 156 -11.50 2.15 21.09
CA LYS A 156 -11.94 0.95 20.38
C LYS A 156 -12.95 1.34 19.30
N VAL A 157 -12.54 1.25 18.04
CA VAL A 157 -13.38 1.61 16.89
C VAL A 157 -13.55 0.47 15.90
N VAL A 158 -14.59 0.56 15.09
CA VAL A 158 -14.76 -0.19 13.84
C VAL A 158 -14.52 0.78 12.70
N ALA A 159 -13.45 0.54 11.94
CA ALA A 159 -13.13 1.30 10.75
C ALA A 159 -13.36 0.46 9.49
N ARG A 160 -14.00 1.05 8.49
CA ARG A 160 -14.24 0.45 7.19
C ARG A 160 -13.89 1.44 6.07
N GLU A 161 -13.54 0.88 4.94
CA GLU A 161 -13.37 1.55 3.67
C GLU A 161 -13.91 0.59 2.60
N ILE A 162 -14.59 1.14 1.60
CA ILE A 162 -15.11 0.39 0.46
C ILE A 162 -14.20 0.66 -0.73
N LEU A 163 -13.81 -0.41 -1.40
CA LEU A 163 -13.07 -0.42 -2.66
C LEU A 163 -13.95 -1.05 -3.73
N LEU A 164 -14.04 -0.39 -4.87
CA LEU A 164 -14.44 -0.97 -6.15
C LEU A 164 -13.24 -0.88 -7.09
N ALA A 165 -12.82 -2.00 -7.67
CA ALA A 165 -11.70 -2.02 -8.60
C ALA A 165 -12.06 -2.83 -9.85
N LYS A 166 -11.84 -2.25 -11.02
CA LYS A 166 -11.92 -2.95 -12.30
C LYS A 166 -10.54 -3.50 -12.65
N VAL A 167 -10.46 -4.80 -12.82
CA VAL A 167 -9.22 -5.57 -12.98
C VAL A 167 -9.23 -6.26 -14.34
N SER A 168 -8.09 -6.25 -15.04
CA SER A 168 -7.89 -6.94 -16.31
C SER A 168 -7.86 -8.46 -16.13
N LEU A 169 -8.49 -9.16 -17.07
CA LEU A 169 -8.43 -10.62 -17.22
C LEU A 169 -7.52 -11.03 -18.38
N ILE A 170 -7.10 -10.10 -19.23
CA ILE A 170 -6.19 -10.37 -20.35
C ILE A 170 -4.72 -10.36 -19.88
N GLY A 171 -4.44 -9.70 -18.76
CA GLY A 171 -3.12 -9.61 -18.12
C GLY A 171 -2.59 -8.17 -18.03
N PRO A 172 -1.43 -7.96 -17.39
CA PRO A 172 -0.87 -6.63 -17.14
C PRO A 172 -0.29 -5.95 -18.40
N ASP A 173 0.10 -6.74 -19.41
CA ASP A 173 0.70 -6.24 -20.66
C ASP A 173 -0.32 -5.77 -21.69
N PHE A 174 -1.62 -5.93 -21.42
CA PHE A 174 -2.67 -5.45 -22.31
C PHE A 174 -2.79 -3.92 -22.22
N LYS A 175 -1.90 -3.23 -22.93
CA LYS A 175 -2.16 -1.86 -23.36
C LYS A 175 -3.35 -1.93 -24.31
N LEU A 176 -4.41 -1.18 -24.01
CA LEU A 176 -5.52 -0.97 -24.93
C LEU A 176 -4.98 -0.30 -26.19
N ASP A 177 -4.63 -1.07 -27.21
CA ASP A 177 -4.36 -0.56 -28.55
C ASP A 177 -5.68 -0.01 -29.11
N GLY A 178 -5.96 1.27 -28.85
CA GLY A 178 -7.11 1.98 -29.41
C GLY A 178 -7.91 2.89 -28.47
N ALA A 179 -7.63 2.90 -27.17
CA ALA A 179 -8.20 3.91 -26.26
C ALA A 179 -7.09 4.89 -25.84
N ASN A 180 -7.22 6.15 -26.25
CA ASN A 180 -6.35 7.28 -25.92
C ASN A 180 -5.46 7.01 -24.70
N SER A 181 -4.17 6.79 -24.94
CA SER A 181 -3.18 6.57 -23.90
C SER A 181 -3.17 7.78 -22.95
N HIS A 182 -3.91 7.70 -21.84
CA HIS A 182 -3.72 8.59 -20.70
C HIS A 182 -2.47 8.18 -19.91
N THR A 183 -1.37 7.90 -20.59
CA THR A 183 -0.08 8.31 -20.03
C THR A 183 -0.08 9.83 -20.10
N PRO A 184 0.17 10.58 -19.01
CA PRO A 184 0.45 12.00 -19.12
C PRO A 184 1.52 12.15 -20.21
N ARG A 185 1.18 12.85 -21.30
CA ARG A 185 2.11 13.14 -22.40
C ARG A 185 3.36 13.73 -21.74
N ALA A 186 4.44 12.94 -21.68
CA ALA A 186 5.72 13.47 -21.25
C ALA A 186 6.00 14.68 -22.15
N PRO A 187 6.37 15.85 -21.61
CA PRO A 187 6.67 16.99 -22.45
C PRO A 187 7.80 16.58 -23.38
N SER A 188 7.49 16.47 -24.67
CA SER A 188 8.49 16.31 -25.71
C SER A 188 9.43 17.51 -25.60
N SER A 189 10.69 17.28 -25.26
CA SER A 189 11.73 18.29 -25.27
C SER A 189 11.82 18.84 -26.69
N THR A 190 11.29 20.04 -26.91
CA THR A 190 11.50 20.84 -28.11
C THR A 190 12.96 21.28 -28.11
N ASN A 191 13.80 20.54 -28.83
CA ASN A 191 15.04 21.11 -29.35
C ASN A 191 14.70 21.65 -30.73
N ASP A 192 14.54 22.97 -30.81
CA ASP A 192 14.51 23.71 -32.06
C ASP A 192 15.91 23.65 -32.69
N ALA A 193 16.01 22.96 -33.82
CA ALA A 193 16.99 23.26 -34.86
C ALA A 193 16.48 22.69 -36.20
N GLU A 194 16.03 23.59 -37.06
CA GLU A 194 15.65 23.36 -38.45
C GLU A 194 16.71 22.58 -39.24
N LYS A 195 16.28 21.60 -40.04
CA LYS A 195 16.71 21.48 -41.44
C LYS A 195 15.82 20.54 -42.26
N THR A 196 15.08 21.18 -43.18
CA THR A 196 14.92 20.84 -44.61
C THR A 196 14.50 19.43 -45.04
N THR A 197 13.34 19.40 -45.72
CA THR A 197 12.99 18.58 -46.89
C THR A 197 13.44 17.13 -46.93
N GLU A 198 12.47 16.21 -46.92
CA GLU A 198 12.23 15.29 -48.03
C GLU A 198 10.91 14.53 -47.82
N THR A 199 9.94 14.86 -48.67
CA THR A 199 8.88 13.93 -49.08
C THR A 199 9.54 12.76 -49.80
N GLU A 200 9.54 11.59 -49.18
CA GLU A 200 9.70 10.32 -49.89
C GLU A 200 8.58 9.36 -49.49
N ASN A 201 7.74 9.06 -50.49
CA ASN A 201 6.89 7.88 -50.56
C ASN A 201 7.76 6.60 -50.63
N ILE A 202 7.11 5.44 -50.42
CA ILE A 202 7.57 4.05 -50.68
C ILE A 202 8.17 3.43 -49.40
N SER A 203 7.52 2.47 -48.74
CA SER A 203 6.94 1.26 -49.31
C SER A 203 5.74 0.76 -48.49
N THR A 204 4.62 0.58 -49.19
CA THR A 204 3.75 -0.57 -49.00
C THR A 204 4.60 -1.83 -49.15
N SER A 205 5.14 -2.34 -48.05
CA SER A 205 5.49 -3.75 -47.97
C SER A 205 4.21 -4.47 -47.60
N ASP A 206 3.61 -5.08 -48.62
CA ASP A 206 2.64 -6.15 -48.50
C ASP A 206 3.01 -7.04 -47.31
N THR A 207 2.30 -6.86 -46.19
CA THR A 207 2.22 -7.93 -45.20
C THR A 207 1.02 -8.72 -45.63
N GLU A 208 1.33 -9.74 -46.42
CA GLU A 208 0.43 -10.80 -46.83
C GLU A 208 -0.52 -11.17 -45.69
N ASN A 209 -1.78 -11.36 -46.06
CA ASN A 209 -2.77 -12.10 -45.29
C ASN A 209 -2.13 -13.35 -44.67
N ASN A 210 -1.85 -13.30 -43.38
CA ASN A 210 -1.84 -14.49 -42.53
C ASN A 210 -3.01 -14.30 -41.59
N GLY A 211 -4.03 -15.17 -41.74
CA GLY A 211 -5.23 -15.11 -40.92
C GLY A 211 -4.82 -14.99 -39.46
N ALA A 212 -5.39 -14.03 -38.74
CA ALA A 212 -5.30 -14.00 -37.29
C ALA A 212 -5.78 -15.37 -36.82
N ASP A 213 -4.81 -16.20 -36.42
CA ASP A 213 -5.01 -17.62 -36.17
C ASP A 213 -6.09 -17.75 -35.09
N ASN A 214 -7.22 -18.39 -35.41
CA ASN A 214 -8.30 -18.57 -34.46
C ASN A 214 -7.79 -19.21 -33.14
N SER A 215 -6.68 -19.96 -33.17
CA SER A 215 -6.01 -20.51 -32.00
C SER A 215 -5.61 -19.46 -30.96
N ASP A 216 -5.20 -18.26 -31.38
CA ASP A 216 -4.73 -17.21 -30.47
C ASP A 216 -5.89 -16.63 -29.66
N ILE A 217 -7.05 -16.45 -30.28
CA ILE A 217 -8.28 -16.01 -29.61
C ILE A 217 -8.73 -17.06 -28.57
N TYR A 218 -8.69 -18.35 -28.92
CA TYR A 218 -9.03 -19.42 -27.98
C TYR A 218 -8.08 -19.45 -26.77
N GLN A 219 -6.78 -19.25 -26.98
CA GLN A 219 -5.81 -19.18 -25.86
C GLN A 219 -6.05 -17.96 -24.98
N MET A 220 -6.33 -16.79 -25.56
CA MET A 220 -6.68 -15.58 -24.80
C MET A 220 -7.91 -15.79 -23.92
N VAL A 221 -8.96 -16.43 -24.46
CA VAL A 221 -10.18 -16.74 -23.71
C VAL A 221 -9.88 -17.72 -22.58
N LEU A 222 -9.11 -18.79 -22.83
CA LEU A 222 -8.73 -19.75 -21.80
C LEU A 222 -7.92 -19.09 -20.69
N ASP A 223 -6.96 -18.23 -21.04
CA ASP A 223 -6.14 -17.52 -20.06
C ASP A 223 -6.96 -16.49 -19.26
N SER A 224 -7.92 -15.82 -19.90
CA SER A 224 -8.86 -14.94 -19.20
C SER A 224 -9.68 -15.70 -18.16
N SER A 225 -10.15 -16.91 -18.51
CA SER A 225 -10.88 -17.78 -17.59
C SER A 225 -10.02 -18.27 -16.44
N LYS A 226 -8.73 -18.59 -16.68
CA LYS A 226 -7.79 -18.97 -15.61
C LYS A 226 -7.54 -17.79 -14.66
N ARG A 227 -7.29 -16.59 -15.19
CA ARG A 227 -7.10 -15.38 -14.37
C ARG A 227 -8.34 -15.06 -13.56
N LEU A 228 -9.53 -15.21 -14.13
CA LEU A 228 -10.78 -15.06 -13.39
C LEU A 228 -10.89 -16.07 -12.25
N SER A 229 -10.43 -17.32 -12.42
CA SER A 229 -10.39 -18.32 -11.36
C SER A 229 -9.46 -17.90 -10.21
N TYR A 230 -8.25 -17.44 -10.52
CA TYR A 230 -7.31 -16.93 -9.50
C TYR A 230 -7.86 -15.68 -8.80
N LEU A 231 -8.48 -14.77 -9.55
CA LEU A 231 -9.12 -13.59 -8.99
C LEU A 231 -10.24 -13.99 -8.02
N LYS A 232 -11.04 -15.01 -8.34
CA LYS A 232 -12.08 -15.56 -7.45
C LYS A 232 -11.50 -16.09 -6.15
N GLU A 233 -10.37 -16.81 -6.20
CA GLU A 233 -9.70 -17.32 -5.01
C GLU A 233 -9.20 -16.18 -4.11
N ILE A 234 -8.47 -15.21 -4.67
CA ILE A 234 -7.97 -14.03 -3.92
C ILE A 234 -9.13 -13.25 -3.30
N THR A 235 -10.18 -13.03 -4.09
CA THR A 235 -11.40 -12.34 -3.66
C THR A 235 -12.07 -13.07 -2.49
N SER A 236 -12.17 -14.41 -2.56
CA SER A 236 -12.74 -15.24 -1.49
C SER A 236 -11.93 -15.15 -0.20
N LEU A 237 -10.59 -15.14 -0.28
CA LEU A 237 -9.71 -15.05 0.90
C LEU A 237 -9.87 -13.74 1.67
N TYR A 238 -10.19 -12.64 0.97
CA TYR A 238 -10.41 -11.32 1.56
C TYR A 238 -11.88 -11.03 1.89
N ASN A 239 -12.77 -12.01 1.71
CA ASN A 239 -14.23 -11.82 1.77
C ASN A 239 -14.73 -10.66 0.88
N ALA A 240 -14.03 -10.43 -0.23
CA ALA A 240 -14.46 -9.53 -1.29
C ALA A 240 -15.53 -10.22 -2.16
N LYS A 241 -16.13 -9.47 -3.08
CA LYS A 241 -17.12 -9.98 -4.04
C LYS A 241 -16.72 -9.58 -5.45
N ILE A 242 -16.97 -10.45 -6.42
CA ILE A 242 -16.95 -10.07 -7.83
C ILE A 242 -18.37 -9.61 -8.19
N VAL A 243 -18.53 -8.35 -8.55
CA VAL A 243 -19.83 -7.74 -8.82
C VAL A 243 -20.17 -7.70 -10.31
N ASP A 244 -19.15 -7.72 -11.17
CA ASP A 244 -19.31 -7.75 -12.62
C ASP A 244 -18.18 -8.56 -13.28
N VAL A 245 -18.48 -9.25 -14.37
CA VAL A 245 -17.52 -10.01 -15.17
C VAL A 245 -17.80 -9.74 -16.65
N GLY A 246 -16.87 -9.05 -17.30
CA GLY A 246 -16.81 -8.86 -18.73
C GLY A 246 -15.90 -9.89 -19.42
N ALA A 247 -15.73 -9.73 -20.73
CA ALA A 247 -14.84 -10.59 -21.53
C ALA A 247 -13.35 -10.34 -21.23
N ASP A 248 -12.99 -9.09 -20.92
CA ASP A 248 -11.61 -8.64 -20.75
C ASP A 248 -11.29 -8.20 -19.31
N SER A 249 -12.30 -8.06 -18.46
CA SER A 249 -12.19 -7.43 -17.16
C SER A 249 -13.23 -7.94 -16.17
N ALA A 250 -12.96 -7.78 -14.88
CA ALA A 250 -13.90 -8.04 -13.81
C ALA A 250 -13.88 -6.89 -12.80
N VAL A 251 -15.03 -6.60 -12.19
CA VAL A 251 -15.13 -5.61 -11.12
C VAL A 251 -15.24 -6.34 -9.79
N VAL A 252 -14.35 -5.97 -8.86
CA VAL A 252 -14.32 -6.49 -7.49
C VAL A 252 -14.71 -5.42 -6.49
N GLU A 253 -15.46 -5.83 -5.47
CA GLU A 253 -15.89 -5.02 -4.33
C GLU A 253 -15.28 -5.58 -3.04
N LEU A 254 -14.67 -4.72 -2.22
CA LEU A 254 -14.16 -5.08 -0.90
C LEU A 254 -14.58 -4.03 0.13
N SER A 255 -15.08 -4.48 1.29
CA SER A 255 -15.32 -3.63 2.47
C SER A 255 -14.49 -4.12 3.64
N ALA A 256 -13.43 -3.41 3.99
CA ALA A 256 -12.50 -3.82 5.04
C ALA A 256 -11.83 -2.64 5.74
N LYS A 257 -10.92 -2.90 6.69
CA LYS A 257 -10.08 -1.83 7.26
C LYS A 257 -9.13 -1.28 6.17
N PRO A 258 -8.72 0.00 6.21
CA PRO A 258 -7.83 0.57 5.19
C PRO A 258 -6.53 -0.22 4.96
N SER A 259 -5.96 -0.83 6.00
CA SER A 259 -4.77 -1.68 5.88
C SER A 259 -5.02 -2.95 5.05
N ILE A 260 -6.19 -3.56 5.20
CA ILE A 260 -6.60 -4.75 4.45
C ILE A 260 -6.91 -4.37 3.01
N VAL A 261 -7.58 -3.23 2.78
CA VAL A 261 -7.84 -2.71 1.43
C VAL A 261 -6.53 -2.45 0.69
N ASN A 262 -5.54 -1.85 1.34
CA ASN A 262 -4.21 -1.63 0.74
C ASN A 262 -3.52 -2.96 0.40
N ALA A 263 -3.55 -3.94 1.31
CA ALA A 263 -2.96 -5.25 1.05
C ALA A 263 -3.66 -5.98 -0.12
N PHE A 264 -4.99 -5.91 -0.20
CA PHE A 264 -5.75 -6.48 -1.31
C PHE A 264 -5.41 -5.81 -2.63
N MET A 265 -5.29 -4.48 -2.66
CA MET A 265 -4.86 -3.74 -3.85
C MET A 265 -3.50 -4.22 -4.36
N SER A 266 -2.52 -4.42 -3.48
CA SER A 266 -1.19 -4.95 -3.86
C SER A 266 -1.24 -6.38 -4.39
N LEU A 267 -2.22 -7.19 -3.99
CA LEU A 267 -2.39 -8.56 -4.49
C LEU A 267 -3.04 -8.62 -5.88
N ILE A 268 -3.95 -7.69 -6.17
CA ILE A 268 -4.63 -7.63 -7.48
C ILE A 268 -3.87 -6.75 -8.50
N GLU A 269 -2.91 -5.94 -8.06
CA GLU A 269 -2.05 -5.11 -8.91
C GLU A 269 -1.40 -5.88 -10.08
N PRO A 270 -0.87 -7.12 -9.90
CA PRO A 270 -0.26 -7.88 -11.00
C PRO A 270 -1.22 -8.30 -12.11
N PHE A 271 -2.54 -8.32 -11.85
CA PHE A 271 -3.53 -8.59 -12.88
C PHE A 271 -3.69 -7.40 -13.84
N GLY A 272 -3.37 -6.19 -13.36
CA GLY A 272 -3.61 -4.92 -14.05
C GLY A 272 -4.92 -4.29 -13.59
N ILE A 273 -4.84 -3.18 -12.85
CA ILE A 273 -6.01 -2.42 -12.40
C ILE A 273 -6.29 -1.33 -13.42
N PHE A 274 -7.45 -1.38 -14.07
CA PHE A 274 -7.88 -0.36 -15.02
C PHE A 274 -8.37 0.91 -14.31
N GLU A 275 -9.19 0.73 -13.29
CA GLU A 275 -9.72 1.82 -12.47
C GLU A 275 -10.01 1.32 -11.05
N ALA A 276 -9.92 2.23 -10.08
CA ALA A 276 -10.31 1.94 -8.71
C ALA A 276 -10.99 3.16 -8.07
N ALA A 277 -12.12 2.91 -7.41
CA ALA A 277 -12.85 3.89 -6.62
C ALA A 277 -12.80 3.47 -5.15
N ARG A 278 -12.38 4.40 -4.27
CA ARG A 278 -12.24 4.17 -2.83
C ARG A 278 -13.05 5.21 -2.06
N SER A 279 -13.85 4.77 -1.09
CA SER A 279 -14.78 5.65 -0.36
C SER A 279 -14.11 6.57 0.67
N GLY A 280 -12.87 6.30 1.06
CA GLY A 280 -12.26 6.83 2.28
C GLY A 280 -12.72 6.09 3.55
N GLN A 281 -12.10 6.41 4.68
CA GLN A 281 -12.32 5.70 5.94
C GLN A 281 -13.58 6.20 6.66
N ILE A 282 -14.54 5.31 6.88
CA ILE A 282 -15.67 5.50 7.79
C ILE A 282 -15.38 4.83 9.13
N VAL A 283 -15.74 5.48 10.23
CA VAL A 283 -15.41 5.00 11.58
C VAL A 283 -16.59 5.16 12.53
N MET A 284 -16.82 4.14 13.35
CA MET A 284 -17.75 4.17 14.48
C MET A 284 -17.06 3.68 15.75
N SER A 285 -17.42 4.26 16.89
CA SER A 285 -17.02 3.73 18.19
C SER A 285 -17.62 2.34 18.39
N ARG A 286 -16.84 1.44 19.00
CA ARG A 286 -17.33 0.13 19.42
C ARG A 286 -17.89 0.27 20.83
N THR A 287 -18.97 -0.44 21.12
CA THR A 287 -19.41 -0.63 22.50
C THR A 287 -18.27 -1.21 23.33
N ALA A 288 -17.94 -0.57 24.45
CA ALA A 288 -17.02 -1.14 25.41
C ALA A 288 -17.58 -2.51 25.83
N LYS A 289 -16.80 -3.58 25.65
CA LYS A 289 -17.13 -4.84 26.30
C LYS A 289 -17.04 -4.56 27.80
N LEU A 290 -18.19 -4.55 28.48
CA LEU A 290 -18.29 -4.58 29.93
C LEU A 290 -17.72 -5.94 30.34
N SER A 291 -16.41 -5.99 30.52
CA SER A 291 -15.75 -7.17 31.03
C SER A 291 -15.89 -7.16 32.55
N PHE A 292 -17.13 -7.27 33.03
CA PHE A 292 -17.40 -7.62 34.43
C PHE A 292 -16.81 -9.00 34.79
N PHE A 293 -16.35 -9.77 33.80
CA PHE A 293 -15.71 -11.08 33.95
C PHE A 293 -14.39 -11.22 33.17
N SER A 294 -13.66 -10.13 32.88
CA SER A 294 -12.23 -10.33 32.55
C SER A 294 -11.43 -10.23 33.83
N ASP A 295 -10.85 -11.37 34.19
CA ASP A 295 -10.03 -11.65 35.36
C ASP A 295 -9.11 -10.50 35.78
N GLY A 296 -8.96 -10.39 37.10
CA GLY A 296 -8.02 -9.50 37.74
C GLY A 296 -6.59 -9.67 37.20
N VAL A 297 -5.80 -8.62 37.41
CA VAL A 297 -4.43 -8.39 36.93
C VAL A 297 -4.38 -7.59 35.62
N SER A 298 -4.57 -6.28 35.73
CA SER A 298 -3.53 -5.28 35.39
C SER A 298 -4.11 -3.87 35.35
N ALA A 299 -4.12 -3.23 36.52
CA ALA A 299 -4.07 -1.78 36.63
C ALA A 299 -3.32 -1.44 37.92
N GLN A 300 -2.04 -1.81 37.98
CA GLN A 300 -1.13 -1.01 38.79
C GLN A 300 -0.93 0.28 38.01
N ALA A 301 -1.67 1.30 38.41
CA ALA A 301 -1.15 2.65 38.35
C ALA A 301 0.16 2.61 39.16
N GLU A 302 1.28 2.87 38.50
CA GLU A 302 2.51 3.24 39.17
C GLU A 302 2.25 4.60 39.83
N ASP A 303 1.67 4.56 41.04
CA ASP A 303 1.72 5.68 41.95
C ASP A 303 3.15 5.76 42.52
N ASP A 304 3.74 6.94 42.40
CA ASP A 304 4.97 7.38 43.05
C ASP A 304 5.05 6.91 44.51
N VAL A 305 5.74 5.80 44.77
CA VAL A 305 6.30 5.52 46.08
C VAL A 305 7.74 6.00 46.05
N LYS A 306 7.95 7.24 46.50
CA LYS A 306 9.28 7.66 46.96
C LYS A 306 9.64 6.78 48.15
N ASP A 307 10.68 5.97 48.00
CA ASP A 307 11.31 5.28 49.13
C ASP A 307 11.62 6.30 50.23
N VAL A 308 10.89 6.24 51.33
CA VAL A 308 11.19 7.03 52.53
C VAL A 308 12.35 6.35 53.22
N ASP A 309 13.54 6.96 53.12
CA ASP A 309 14.76 6.49 53.76
C ASP A 309 14.60 6.50 55.30
N LEU A 310 14.46 5.30 55.88
CA LEU A 310 14.18 5.03 57.30
C LEU A 310 15.36 5.40 58.23
N SER A 311 16.49 5.84 57.68
CA SER A 311 17.69 6.23 58.43
C SER A 311 17.62 7.62 59.09
N HIS A 312 16.54 8.39 58.85
CA HIS A 312 16.38 9.75 59.38
C HIS A 312 15.32 9.93 60.48
N LEU A 313 14.80 8.85 61.07
CA LEU A 313 13.95 8.98 62.25
C LEU A 313 14.79 9.17 63.53
N PRO A 314 14.47 10.14 64.41
CA PRO A 314 15.16 10.26 65.69
C PRO A 314 14.86 9.05 66.57
N PRO A 315 15.85 8.48 67.27
CA PRO A 315 15.61 7.38 68.18
C PRO A 315 14.79 7.87 69.38
N SER A 316 13.83 7.04 69.79
CA SER A 316 13.09 7.17 71.05
C SER A 316 14.00 6.98 72.26
#